data_AF-A0A0C9VQV5-F1
#
_entry.id   AF-A0A0C9VQV5-F1
#
_cell.length_a   1.000
_cell.length_b   1.000
_cell.length_c   1.000
_cell.angle_alpha   90.00
_cell.angle_beta   90.00
_cell.angle_gamma   90.00
#
_symmetry.space_group_name_H-M   'P 1'
#
loop_
_entity.id
_entity.type
_entity.pdbx_description
1 polymer ?
#
loop_
_entity_poly.entity_id
_entity_poly.type
_entity_poly.pdbx_seq_one_letter_code
_entity_poly.pdbx_strand_id
1 'polypeptide(L)'
;WTQFKAAIEESFEGAFKEKKYTRQSLIQYTRNNATTPIRTDIDLRAYQRGFNAITKYLIKEKIITEDEQDRYFWFGFHEDNRRRLEQKLETTHPDHPPSKAYKWIDVFKAGKYI
;
A
#
# COMPACT_ATOMS: atom_id res chain seq x y z
N TRP A 1 9.56 -16.74 -26.01
CA TRP A 1 9.16 -15.73 -25.00
C TRP A 1 9.90 -14.41 -25.18
N THR A 2 11.25 -14.39 -25.15
CA THR A 2 12.06 -13.16 -25.26
C THR A 2 11.81 -12.34 -26.53
N GLN A 3 11.72 -12.99 -27.70
CA GLN A 3 11.41 -12.31 -28.97
C GLN A 3 10.00 -11.72 -29.00
N PHE A 4 9.02 -12.41 -28.43
CA PHE A 4 7.64 -11.93 -28.33
C PHE A 4 7.54 -10.71 -27.42
N LYS A 5 8.22 -10.74 -26.27
CA LYS A 5 8.28 -9.60 -25.36
C LYS A 5 8.94 -8.37 -26.01
N ALA A 6 10.07 -8.57 -26.69
CA ALA A 6 10.76 -7.49 -27.40
C ALA A 6 9.88 -6.86 -28.51
N ALA A 7 9.18 -7.68 -29.30
CA ALA A 7 8.28 -7.17 -30.35
C ALA A 7 7.10 -6.35 -29.80
N ILE A 8 6.57 -6.72 -28.62
CA ILE A 8 5.55 -5.91 -27.94
C ILE A 8 6.15 -4.62 -27.36
N GLU A 9 7.34 -4.69 -26.74
CA GLU A 9 8.03 -3.52 -26.19
C GLU A 9 8.39 -2.49 -27.28
N GLU A 10 8.76 -2.96 -28.47
CA GLU A 10 9.05 -2.16 -29.66
C GLU A 10 7.76 -1.55 -30.27
N SER A 11 6.68 -2.34 -30.37
CA SER A 11 5.40 -1.86 -30.92
C SER A 11 4.70 -0.82 -30.04
N PHE A 12 5.00 -0.81 -28.74
CA PHE A 12 4.45 0.14 -27.77
C PHE A 12 5.57 0.90 -27.06
N GLU A 13 6.38 1.61 -27.85
CA GLU A 13 7.49 2.42 -27.36
C GLU A 13 7.00 3.41 -26.28
N GLY A 14 7.41 3.17 -25.02
CA GLY A 14 7.00 3.96 -23.86
C GLY A 14 5.90 3.35 -22.98
N ALA A 15 5.13 2.36 -23.45
CA ALA A 15 4.10 1.70 -22.63
C ALA A 15 4.69 0.86 -21.47
N PHE A 16 5.96 0.44 -21.61
CA PHE A 16 6.68 -0.35 -20.61
C PHE A 16 7.65 0.47 -19.75
N LYS A 17 7.64 1.81 -19.86
CA LYS A 17 8.45 2.63 -18.96
C LYS A 17 7.89 2.48 -17.55
N GLU A 18 8.66 1.86 -16.66
CA GLU A 18 8.30 1.73 -15.26
C GLU A 18 7.98 3.12 -14.71
N LYS A 19 6.76 3.30 -14.21
CA LYS A 19 6.32 4.58 -13.67
C LYS A 19 7.21 4.91 -12.48
N LYS A 20 8.00 5.97 -12.60
CA LYS A 20 8.85 6.46 -11.51
C LYS A 20 7.97 7.12 -10.46
N TYR A 21 8.09 6.67 -9.23
CA TYR A 21 7.43 7.29 -8.08
C TYR A 21 8.45 7.96 -7.18
N THR A 22 8.02 8.98 -6.45
CA THR A 22 8.85 9.61 -5.42
C THR A 22 8.28 9.32 -4.05
N ARG A 23 9.07 9.55 -2.99
CA ARG A 23 8.57 9.55 -1.61
C ARG A 23 7.36 10.49 -1.45
N GLN A 24 7.37 11.63 -2.15
CA GLN A 24 6.26 12.56 -2.16
C GLN A 24 4.98 11.96 -2.79
N SER A 25 5.10 11.13 -3.83
CA SER A 25 3.97 10.41 -4.41
C SER A 25 3.28 9.51 -3.38
N LEU A 26 4.06 8.80 -2.57
CA LEU A 26 3.54 7.97 -1.48
C LEU A 26 2.84 8.81 -0.41
N ILE A 27 3.50 9.89 0.07
CA ILE A 27 2.93 10.79 1.08
C ILE A 27 1.58 11.36 0.60
N GLN A 28 1.51 11.83 -0.65
CA GLN A 28 0.29 12.40 -1.19
C GLN A 28 -0.81 11.32 -1.33
N TYR A 29 -0.46 10.13 -1.81
CA TYR A 29 -1.41 9.02 -1.92
C TYR A 29 -1.98 8.62 -0.56
N THR A 30 -1.13 8.47 0.45
CA THR A 30 -1.51 8.17 1.84
C THR A 30 -2.45 9.25 2.38
N ARG A 31 -2.08 10.54 2.26
CA ARG A 31 -2.91 11.65 2.75
C ARG A 31 -4.27 11.71 2.07
N ASN A 32 -4.32 11.55 0.75
CA ASN A 32 -5.58 11.60 0.00
C ASN A 32 -6.53 10.45 0.37
N ASN A 33 -6.02 9.26 0.65
CA ASN A 33 -6.88 8.14 1.08
C ASN A 33 -7.31 8.28 2.54
N ALA A 34 -6.48 8.89 3.39
CA ALA A 34 -6.81 9.10 4.79
C ALA A 34 -7.99 10.06 5.01
N THR A 35 -8.38 10.87 4.02
CA THR A 35 -9.51 11.81 4.14
C THR A 35 -10.88 11.14 4.04
N THR A 36 -10.97 9.94 3.47
CA THR A 36 -12.25 9.29 3.18
C THR A 36 -12.29 7.87 3.75
N PRO A 37 -13.33 7.50 4.52
CA PRO A 37 -13.46 6.14 4.99
C PRO A 37 -13.59 5.13 3.84
N ILE A 38 -12.74 4.09 3.86
CA ILE A 38 -12.96 2.81 3.16
C ILE A 38 -14.24 2.17 3.73
N ARG A 39 -15.23 1.89 2.88
CA ARG A 39 -16.54 1.33 3.29
C ARG A 39 -16.80 -0.06 2.75
N THR A 40 -16.07 -0.48 1.74
CA THR A 40 -16.29 -1.75 1.04
C THR A 40 -14.96 -2.48 0.79
N ASP A 41 -15.04 -3.80 0.57
CA ASP A 41 -13.89 -4.60 0.14
C ASP A 41 -13.32 -4.11 -1.22
N ILE A 42 -14.19 -3.52 -2.07
CA ILE A 42 -13.77 -2.92 -3.34
C ILE A 42 -12.85 -1.71 -3.08
N ASP A 43 -13.24 -0.82 -2.17
CA ASP A 43 -12.45 0.34 -1.78
C ASP A 43 -11.10 -0.10 -1.18
N LEU A 44 -11.13 -1.11 -0.29
CA LEU A 44 -9.92 -1.63 0.35
C LEU A 44 -8.94 -2.20 -0.68
N ARG A 45 -9.43 -2.98 -1.65
CA ARG A 45 -8.58 -3.52 -2.72
C ARG A 45 -8.09 -2.43 -3.66
N ALA A 46 -8.90 -1.41 -3.94
CA ALA A 46 -8.48 -0.27 -4.75
C ALA A 46 -7.33 0.49 -4.07
N TYR A 47 -7.47 0.75 -2.77
CA TYR A 47 -6.42 1.33 -1.93
C TYR A 47 -5.15 0.47 -1.94
N GLN A 48 -5.27 -0.83 -1.67
CA GLN A 48 -4.12 -1.75 -1.63
C GLN A 48 -3.37 -1.82 -2.97
N ARG A 49 -4.09 -1.89 -4.10
CA ARG A 49 -3.46 -1.91 -5.42
C ARG A 49 -2.74 -0.61 -5.74
N GLY A 50 -3.35 0.53 -5.48
CA GLY A 50 -2.73 1.84 -5.73
C GLY A 50 -1.51 2.08 -4.85
N PHE A 51 -1.60 1.72 -3.57
CA PHE A 51 -0.49 1.78 -2.63
C PHE A 51 0.68 0.89 -3.08
N ASN A 52 0.41 -0.38 -3.41
CA ASN A 52 1.43 -1.33 -3.84
C ASN A 52 2.08 -0.95 -5.18
N ALA A 53 1.34 -0.31 -6.08
CA ALA A 53 1.91 0.21 -7.32
C ALA A 53 3.02 1.25 -7.04
N ILE A 54 2.87 2.06 -5.99
CA ILE A 54 3.84 3.07 -5.58
C ILE A 54 4.98 2.42 -4.80
N THR A 55 4.68 1.66 -3.75
CA THR A 55 5.70 1.15 -2.81
C THR A 55 6.58 0.09 -3.42
N LYS A 56 6.08 -0.72 -4.37
CA LYS A 56 6.90 -1.71 -5.09
C LYS A 56 8.10 -1.05 -5.79
N TYR A 57 7.88 0.10 -6.44
CA TYR A 57 8.96 0.87 -7.04
C TYR A 57 9.89 1.46 -5.97
N LEU A 58 9.34 2.09 -4.94
CA LEU A 58 10.14 2.76 -3.91
C LEU A 58 11.01 1.81 -3.10
N ILE A 59 10.55 0.59 -2.82
CA ILE A 59 11.34 -0.46 -2.14
C ILE A 59 12.43 -1.00 -3.06
N LYS A 60 12.09 -1.31 -4.33
CA LYS A 60 13.05 -1.78 -5.33
C LYS A 60 14.23 -0.81 -5.47
N GLU A 61 13.94 0.49 -5.50
CA GLU A 61 14.94 1.57 -5.60
C GLU A 61 15.54 1.97 -4.24
N LYS A 62 15.20 1.26 -3.14
CA LYS A 62 15.67 1.53 -1.77
C LYS A 62 15.40 2.96 -1.27
N ILE A 63 14.35 3.59 -1.79
CA ILE A 63 13.89 4.93 -1.40
C ILE A 63 13.11 4.88 -0.07
N ILE A 64 12.42 3.78 0.20
CA ILE A 64 11.78 3.49 1.49
C ILE A 64 12.15 2.10 1.98
N THR A 65 12.05 1.89 3.29
CA THR A 65 12.15 0.60 3.94
C THR A 65 10.80 -0.12 4.01
N GLU A 66 10.81 -1.43 4.32
CA GLU A 66 9.58 -2.20 4.58
C GLU A 66 8.82 -1.65 5.81
N ASP A 67 9.54 -1.21 6.83
CA ASP A 67 8.93 -0.61 8.02
C ASP A 67 8.29 0.77 7.72
N GLU A 68 8.88 1.56 6.81
CA GLU A 68 8.21 2.75 6.28
C GLU A 68 6.96 2.37 5.45
N GLN A 69 7.01 1.31 4.64
CA GLN A 69 5.84 0.82 3.91
C GLN A 69 4.69 0.48 4.86
N ASP A 70 4.97 -0.28 5.93
CA ASP A 70 4.00 -0.65 6.95
C ASP A 70 3.36 0.58 7.61
N ARG A 71 4.19 1.56 8.00
CA ARG A 71 3.73 2.84 8.55
C ARG A 71 2.84 3.62 7.59
N TYR A 72 3.27 3.79 6.34
CA TYR A 72 2.49 4.53 5.34
C TYR A 72 1.18 3.83 4.96
N PHE A 73 1.13 2.50 5.02
CA PHE A 73 -0.08 1.75 4.79
C PHE A 73 -1.08 2.01 5.91
N TRP A 74 -0.64 1.90 7.18
CA TRP A 74 -1.47 2.23 8.33
C TRP A 74 -2.02 3.66 8.24
N PHE A 75 -1.16 4.65 8.01
CA PHE A 75 -1.56 6.06 7.94
C PHE A 75 -2.44 6.42 6.74
N GLY A 76 -2.58 5.53 5.75
CA GLY A 76 -3.45 5.78 4.60
C GLY A 76 -4.91 5.48 4.87
N PHE A 77 -5.23 4.82 5.98
CA PHE A 77 -6.60 4.61 6.42
C PHE A 77 -7.13 5.86 7.15
N HIS A 78 -8.39 6.18 6.85
CA HIS A 78 -9.17 7.13 7.64
C HIS A 78 -9.15 6.78 9.13
N GLU A 79 -9.22 7.79 10.00
CA GLU A 79 -9.14 7.62 11.45
C GLU A 79 -10.15 6.62 12.03
N ASP A 80 -11.40 6.64 11.55
CA ASP A 80 -12.41 5.68 12.00
C ASP A 80 -12.08 4.23 11.62
N ASN A 81 -11.48 4.03 10.44
CA ASN A 81 -11.05 2.70 10.02
C ASN A 81 -9.86 2.24 10.84
N ARG A 82 -8.91 3.13 11.14
CA ARG A 82 -7.79 2.83 12.03
C ARG A 82 -8.27 2.43 13.41
N ARG A 83 -9.21 3.16 14.01
CA ARG A 83 -9.78 2.82 15.33
C ARG A 83 -10.41 1.42 15.35
N ARG A 84 -11.18 1.05 14.31
CA ARG A 84 -11.78 -0.29 14.18
C ARG A 84 -10.74 -1.38 13.93
N LEU A 85 -9.71 -1.07 13.14
CA LEU A 85 -8.61 -2.00 12.84
C LEU A 85 -7.75 -2.26 14.07
N GLU A 86 -7.42 -1.21 14.82
CA GLU A 86 -6.58 -1.29 16.01
C GLU A 86 -7.15 -2.28 17.01
N GLN A 87 -8.45 -2.18 17.34
CA GLN A 87 -9.15 -3.14 18.20
C GLN A 87 -9.04 -4.60 17.72
N LYS A 88 -9.16 -4.82 16.40
CA LYS A 88 -9.02 -6.17 15.82
C LYS A 88 -7.59 -6.67 15.88
N LEU A 89 -6.63 -5.80 15.53
CA LEU A 89 -5.22 -6.13 15.47
C LEU A 89 -4.61 -6.38 16.85
N GLU A 90 -5.04 -5.64 17.88
CA GLU A 90 -4.69 -5.90 19.28
C GLU A 90 -5.16 -7.30 19.72
N THR A 91 -6.37 -7.70 19.30
CA THR A 91 -6.91 -9.02 19.62
C THR A 91 -6.14 -10.14 18.90
N THR A 92 -5.75 -9.94 17.64
CA THR A 92 -5.05 -10.98 16.85
C THR A 92 -3.53 -11.00 17.03
N HIS A 93 -2.95 -9.91 17.53
CA HIS A 93 -1.51 -9.75 17.76
C HIS A 93 -1.23 -9.20 19.17
N PRO A 94 -1.53 -9.97 20.23
CA PRO A 94 -1.43 -9.48 21.61
C PRO A 94 0.00 -9.09 22.02
N ASP A 95 1.02 -9.73 21.43
CA ASP A 95 2.43 -9.45 21.71
C ASP A 95 3.05 -8.37 20.79
N HIS A 96 2.22 -7.65 20.01
CA HIS A 96 2.71 -6.63 19.08
C HIS A 96 3.27 -5.41 19.84
N PRO A 97 4.53 -5.00 19.58
CA PRO A 97 5.12 -3.85 20.26
C PRO A 97 4.40 -2.54 19.91
N PRO A 98 3.97 -1.71 20.89
CA PRO A 98 3.28 -0.44 20.62
C PRO A 98 4.09 0.57 19.79
N SER A 99 5.42 0.46 19.81
CA SER A 99 6.33 1.33 19.06
C SER A 99 6.51 0.95 17.59
N LYS A 100 5.99 -0.22 17.16
CA LYS A 100 6.12 -0.71 15.79
C LYS A 100 4.81 -0.60 15.04
N ALA A 101 4.89 -0.32 13.74
CA ALA A 101 3.71 -0.44 12.89
C ALA A 101 3.33 -1.92 12.70
N TYR A 102 2.03 -2.17 12.55
CA TYR A 102 1.56 -3.46 12.08
C TYR A 102 2.00 -3.68 10.63
N LYS A 103 2.32 -4.92 10.28
CA LYS A 103 2.64 -5.28 8.90
C LYS A 103 1.47 -4.96 7.99
N TRP A 104 1.73 -4.36 6.84
CA TRP A 104 0.68 -3.93 5.91
C TRP A 104 -0.23 -5.09 5.48
N ILE A 105 0.32 -6.32 5.41
CA ILE A 105 -0.41 -7.55 5.08
C ILE A 105 -1.46 -7.86 6.16
N ASP A 106 -1.08 -7.74 7.44
CA ASP A 106 -1.96 -8.01 8.57
C ASP A 106 -3.07 -6.95 8.64
N VAL A 107 -2.72 -5.67 8.43
CA VAL A 107 -3.68 -4.56 8.31
C VAL A 107 -4.66 -4.80 7.16
N PHE A 108 -4.18 -5.20 5.98
CA PHE A 108 -5.03 -5.50 4.84
C PHE A 108 -5.99 -6.67 5.12
N LYS A 109 -5.49 -7.73 5.76
CA LYS A 109 -6.30 -8.90 6.14
C LYS A 109 -7.38 -8.53 7.15
N ALA A 110 -7.04 -7.75 8.17
CA ALA A 110 -7.99 -7.24 9.16
C ALA A 110 -9.02 -6.29 8.53
N GLY A 111 -8.62 -5.59 7.46
CA GLY A 111 -9.44 -4.62 6.74
C GLY A 111 -10.64 -5.19 6.00
N LYS A 112 -10.61 -6.48 5.64
CA LYS A 112 -11.64 -7.14 4.84
C LYS A 112 -13.05 -7.08 5.46
N TYR A 113 -13.15 -6.85 6.77
CA TYR A 113 -14.38 -6.91 7.54
C TYR A 113 -14.69 -5.60 8.30
N ILE A 114 -14.16 -4.45 7.85
CA ILE A 114 -14.45 -3.13 8.44
C ILE A 114 -15.77 -2.57 7.90
#